data_AF-A0A6P5Y3I4-F1
#
_entry.id   AF-A0A6P5Y3I4-F1
#
_cell.length_a   1.000
_cell.length_b   1.000
_cell.length_c   1.000
_cell.angle_alpha   90.00
_cell.angle_beta   90.00
_cell.angle_gamma   90.00
#
_symmetry.space_group_name_H-M   'P 1'
#
loop_
_entity.id
_entity.type
_entity.pdbx_description
1 polymer ?
#
loop_
_entity_poly.entity_id
_entity_poly.type
_entity_poly.pdbx_seq_one_letter_code
_entity_poly.pdbx_strand_id
1 'polypeptide(L)'
;MGYIGAHGVATLRRYKYSGADNSYLAKYVLQPLWGRFVNFFPLWMPPNMITLTGFMFLVTSAMLAYIYSPHLDSPPPRWVHFAHGLLLFLYQTFDAIDGKQARRTNSSSPLGELFDHGCDALACALVIMAYGSTSMCGRDAFWFWVIAAVAFYGATWEHYFTNTLILPVINGATDGVALIYTSHIFTAVVGARWWAQQFGKSIPMFSWVPFLNEIPTYRAALYLMTSLGVLPTVAFNISSVLKVIQARKGSMLLALAMGRMILAHLCDEHKGLKTNMCMSLLYLPLAIANALTARLNDGVPLVDDFWVLLGYCVFTASLYLHFAISVIHEITTALGIYCFRVTRKEA
;
A
#
# COMPACT_ATOMS: atom_id res chain seq x y z
N MET A 1 -26.30 10.46 7.78
CA MET A 1 -26.12 9.14 8.40
C MET A 1 -24.63 8.87 8.47
N GLY A 2 -24.11 8.44 9.62
CA GLY A 2 -22.69 8.08 9.78
C GLY A 2 -22.31 6.85 8.96
N TYR A 3 -21.00 6.63 8.80
CA TYR A 3 -20.47 5.48 8.08
C TYR A 3 -20.60 4.18 8.88
N ILE A 4 -20.56 4.24 10.21
CA ILE A 4 -20.61 3.08 11.11
C ILE A 4 -22.00 2.98 11.74
N GLY A 5 -22.69 1.87 11.49
CA GLY A 5 -23.98 1.57 12.11
C GLY A 5 -23.86 1.10 13.57
N ALA A 6 -25.00 1.00 14.27
CA ALA A 6 -25.03 0.55 15.67
C ALA A 6 -24.41 -0.84 15.88
N HIS A 7 -24.56 -1.75 14.90
CA HIS A 7 -23.89 -3.05 14.91
C HIS A 7 -22.37 -2.90 14.88
N GLY A 8 -21.83 -2.15 13.92
CA GLY A 8 -20.39 -1.89 13.81
C GLY A 8 -19.79 -1.27 15.07
N VAL A 9 -20.49 -0.33 15.71
CA VAL A 9 -20.06 0.24 17.01
C VAL A 9 -19.93 -0.84 18.10
N ALA A 10 -20.88 -1.77 18.18
CA ALA A 10 -20.81 -2.87 19.14
C ALA A 10 -19.66 -3.84 18.83
N THR A 11 -19.42 -4.13 17.54
CA THR A 11 -18.32 -4.97 17.08
C THR A 11 -16.96 -4.35 17.39
N LEU A 12 -16.77 -3.06 17.12
CA LEU A 12 -15.52 -2.35 17.38
C LEU A 12 -15.05 -2.48 18.85
N ARG A 13 -15.99 -2.51 19.81
CA ARG A 13 -15.66 -2.69 21.24
C ARG A 13 -15.16 -4.08 21.60
N ARG A 14 -15.51 -5.09 20.79
CA ARG A 14 -15.15 -6.50 20.99
C ARG A 14 -13.98 -6.94 20.11
N TYR A 15 -13.63 -6.11 19.13
CA TYR A 15 -12.61 -6.41 18.15
C TYR A 15 -11.25 -6.67 18.80
N LYS A 16 -10.58 -7.73 18.35
CA LYS A 16 -9.22 -8.08 18.72
C LYS A 16 -8.44 -8.40 17.46
N TYR A 17 -7.34 -7.68 17.26
CA TYR A 17 -6.45 -7.91 16.14
C TYR A 17 -5.87 -9.33 16.18
N SER A 18 -5.81 -9.97 15.02
CA SER A 18 -5.18 -11.27 14.80
C SER A 18 -4.31 -11.18 13.54
N GLY A 19 -3.01 -11.40 13.70
CA GLY A 19 -2.06 -11.36 12.59
C GLY A 19 -0.87 -12.27 12.85
N ALA A 20 -0.33 -12.85 11.78
CA ALA A 20 0.85 -13.71 11.81
C ALA A 20 1.74 -13.43 10.60
N ASP A 21 3.02 -13.14 10.83
CA ASP A 21 4.03 -13.01 9.78
C ASP A 21 4.97 -14.22 9.80
N ASN A 22 4.88 -15.04 8.76
CA ASN A 22 5.69 -16.24 8.60
C ASN A 22 6.98 -15.99 7.81
N SER A 23 7.27 -14.75 7.40
CA SER A 23 8.50 -14.43 6.68
C SER A 23 9.74 -14.79 7.48
N TYR A 24 10.67 -15.48 6.83
CA TYR A 24 11.97 -15.77 7.43
C TYR A 24 12.80 -14.50 7.62
N LEU A 25 12.71 -13.55 6.69
CA LEU A 25 13.37 -12.26 6.82
C LEU A 25 12.82 -11.49 8.03
N ALA A 26 11.49 -11.46 8.19
CA ALA A 26 10.88 -10.90 9.38
C ALA A 26 11.40 -11.61 10.63
N LYS A 27 11.25 -12.93 10.71
CA LYS A 27 11.53 -13.72 11.90
C LYS A 27 12.98 -13.60 12.38
N TYR A 28 13.95 -13.70 11.48
CA TYR A 28 15.36 -13.84 11.86
C TYR A 28 16.16 -12.54 11.80
N VAL A 29 15.71 -11.54 11.03
CA VAL A 29 16.47 -10.30 10.82
C VAL A 29 15.71 -9.08 11.37
N LEU A 30 14.50 -8.85 10.87
CA LEU A 30 13.80 -7.59 11.11
C LEU A 30 13.11 -7.55 12.49
N GLN A 31 12.46 -8.62 12.92
CA GLN A 31 11.78 -8.68 14.22
C GLN A 31 12.73 -8.46 15.41
N PRO A 32 13.94 -9.07 15.46
CA PRO A 32 14.94 -8.75 16.47
C PRO A 32 15.37 -7.28 16.45
N LEU A 33 15.55 -6.70 15.25
CA LEU A 33 15.93 -5.30 15.08
C LEU A 33 14.84 -4.36 15.60
N TRP A 34 13.61 -4.54 15.14
CA TRP A 34 12.44 -3.76 15.55
C TRP A 34 12.16 -3.91 17.05
N GLY A 35 12.40 -5.10 17.63
CA GLY A 35 12.31 -5.34 19.07
C GLY A 35 13.30 -4.53 19.90
N ARG A 36 14.47 -4.18 19.34
CA ARG A 36 15.42 -3.24 19.96
C ARG A 36 14.98 -1.80 19.71
N PHE A 37 14.64 -1.48 18.47
CA PHE A 37 14.35 -0.12 18.02
C PHE A 37 13.10 0.48 18.64
N VAL A 38 12.09 -0.34 18.94
CA VAL A 38 10.89 0.14 19.65
C VAL A 38 11.31 0.89 20.93
N ASN A 39 12.37 0.50 21.64
CA ASN A 39 12.79 1.13 22.90
C ASN A 39 13.34 2.56 22.75
N PHE A 40 13.64 3.00 21.52
CA PHE A 40 13.96 4.40 21.25
C PHE A 40 12.72 5.31 21.25
N PHE A 41 11.52 4.72 21.14
CA PHE A 41 10.27 5.46 21.13
C PHE A 41 9.76 5.66 22.57
N PRO A 42 9.54 6.92 22.99
CA PRO A 42 9.10 7.21 24.34
C PRO A 42 7.66 6.74 24.55
N LEU A 43 7.32 6.35 25.79
CA LEU A 43 6.00 5.79 26.12
C LEU A 43 4.83 6.76 25.95
N TRP A 44 5.09 8.06 25.82
CA TRP A 44 4.05 9.05 25.54
C TRP A 44 3.70 9.13 24.06
N MET A 45 4.55 8.61 23.16
CA MET A 45 4.33 8.69 21.72
C MET A 45 3.26 7.66 21.29
N PRO A 46 2.13 8.11 20.73
CA PRO A 46 1.07 7.21 20.27
C PRO A 46 1.50 6.39 19.04
N PRO A 47 1.03 5.14 18.91
CA PRO A 47 1.30 4.30 17.73
C PRO A 47 0.97 4.98 16.40
N ASN A 48 -0.22 5.57 16.26
CA ASN A 48 -0.64 6.23 15.00
C ASN A 48 0.26 7.41 14.60
N MET A 49 0.95 8.04 15.55
CA MET A 49 1.93 9.09 15.26
C MET A 49 3.22 8.48 14.67
N ILE A 50 3.61 7.28 15.11
CA ILE A 50 4.71 6.52 14.53
C ILE A 50 4.35 6.14 13.09
N THR A 51 3.17 5.56 12.86
CA THR A 51 2.64 5.24 11.52
C THR A 51 2.68 6.46 10.60
N LEU A 52 2.13 7.60 11.05
CA LEU A 52 2.10 8.84 10.27
C LEU A 52 3.51 9.35 9.95
N THR A 53 4.44 9.26 10.90
CA THR A 53 5.84 9.65 10.67
C THR A 53 6.49 8.75 9.61
N GLY A 54 6.25 7.44 9.69
CA GLY A 54 6.70 6.48 8.68
C GLY A 54 6.15 6.83 7.29
N PHE A 55 4.85 7.12 7.20
CA PHE A 55 4.20 7.53 5.96
C PHE A 55 4.81 8.80 5.36
N MET A 56 5.21 9.78 6.18
CA MET A 56 5.87 11.00 5.70
C MET A 56 7.25 10.75 5.06
N PHE A 57 7.95 9.67 5.42
CA PHE A 57 9.16 9.27 4.70
C PHE A 57 8.84 8.85 3.26
N LEU A 58 7.71 8.16 3.03
CA LEU A 58 7.27 7.80 1.69
C LEU A 58 6.85 9.02 0.88
N VAL A 59 6.13 9.98 1.49
CA VAL A 59 5.78 11.25 0.83
C VAL A 59 7.05 12.00 0.41
N THR A 60 8.03 12.08 1.29
CA THR A 60 9.32 12.73 0.99
C THR A 60 10.04 12.01 -0.16
N SER A 61 10.08 10.67 -0.13
CA SER A 61 10.67 9.85 -1.19
C SER A 61 9.97 10.06 -2.54
N ALA A 62 8.65 10.07 -2.54
CA ALA A 62 7.82 10.38 -3.70
C ALA A 62 8.08 11.79 -4.28
N MET A 63 8.22 12.80 -3.41
CA MET A 63 8.57 14.16 -3.85
C MET A 63 9.95 14.22 -4.49
N LEU A 64 10.95 13.52 -3.94
CA LEU A 64 12.27 13.42 -4.56
C LEU A 64 12.19 12.79 -5.96
N ALA A 65 11.38 11.73 -6.12
CA ALA A 65 11.16 11.10 -7.43
C ALA A 65 10.56 12.11 -8.42
N TYR A 66 9.53 12.85 -8.02
CA TYR A 66 8.90 13.87 -8.85
C TYR A 66 9.86 15.01 -9.24
N ILE A 67 10.69 15.48 -8.31
CA ILE A 67 11.64 16.58 -8.55
C ILE A 67 12.76 16.16 -9.50
N TYR A 68 13.35 14.96 -9.31
CA TYR A 68 14.54 14.53 -10.03
C TYR A 68 14.26 13.65 -11.26
N SER A 69 13.05 13.08 -11.37
CA SER A 69 12.64 12.22 -12.48
C SER A 69 11.11 12.31 -12.67
N PRO A 70 10.58 13.47 -13.10
CA PRO A 70 9.13 13.71 -13.15
C PRO A 70 8.36 12.75 -14.05
N HIS A 71 9.02 12.20 -15.08
CA HIS A 71 8.46 11.21 -16.00
C HIS A 71 8.95 9.78 -15.71
N LEU A 72 9.74 9.57 -14.65
CA LEU A 72 10.29 8.29 -14.21
C LEU A 72 11.16 7.58 -15.26
N ASP A 73 11.67 8.31 -16.26
CA ASP A 73 12.41 7.80 -17.43
C ASP A 73 13.81 8.41 -17.55
N SER A 74 14.17 9.31 -16.64
CA SER A 74 15.45 10.01 -16.58
C SER A 74 16.23 9.61 -15.33
N PRO A 75 17.56 9.48 -15.41
CA PRO A 75 18.37 9.02 -14.28
C PRO A 75 18.49 10.13 -13.23
N PRO A 76 17.96 9.96 -12.01
CA PRO A 76 18.17 10.93 -10.95
C PRO A 76 19.62 10.82 -10.41
N PRO A 77 20.11 11.83 -9.66
CA PRO A 77 21.39 11.75 -8.97
C PRO A 77 21.47 10.53 -8.05
N ARG A 78 22.65 9.92 -7.93
CA ARG A 78 22.82 8.64 -7.22
C ARG A 78 22.44 8.68 -5.74
N TRP A 79 22.62 9.83 -5.09
CA TRP A 79 22.22 10.02 -3.70
C TRP A 79 20.70 9.93 -3.52
N VAL A 80 19.91 10.24 -4.55
CA VAL A 80 18.44 10.15 -4.51
C VAL A 80 18.00 8.69 -4.39
N HIS A 81 18.67 7.77 -5.08
CA HIS A 81 18.43 6.34 -4.90
C HIS A 81 18.77 5.86 -3.48
N PHE A 82 19.89 6.32 -2.92
CA PHE A 82 20.22 6.00 -1.53
C PHE A 82 19.16 6.54 -0.56
N ALA A 83 18.70 7.78 -0.77
CA ALA A 83 17.62 8.38 0.01
C ALA A 83 16.32 7.58 -0.10
N HIS A 84 15.91 7.14 -1.30
CA HIS A 84 14.74 6.27 -1.48
C HIS A 84 14.86 4.97 -0.67
N GLY A 85 16.02 4.32 -0.73
CA GLY A 85 16.29 3.09 0.03
C GLY A 85 16.21 3.31 1.54
N LEU A 86 16.86 4.36 2.05
CA LEU A 86 16.84 4.70 3.47
C LEU A 86 15.43 5.05 3.96
N LEU A 87 14.70 5.90 3.22
CA LEU A 87 13.36 6.34 3.59
C LEU A 87 12.36 5.17 3.57
N LEU A 88 12.48 4.25 2.61
CA LEU A 88 11.63 3.06 2.55
C LEU A 88 11.93 2.07 3.67
N PHE A 89 13.21 1.88 4.01
CA PHE A 89 13.62 1.09 5.17
C PHE A 89 13.09 1.68 6.49
N LEU A 90 13.15 3.01 6.63
CA LEU A 90 12.62 3.71 7.80
C LEU A 90 11.09 3.58 7.86
N TYR A 91 10.39 3.70 6.74
CA TYR A 91 8.94 3.46 6.68
C TYR A 91 8.59 2.05 7.19
N GLN A 92 9.18 0.99 6.62
CA GLN A 92 8.92 -0.39 7.05
C GLN A 92 9.24 -0.60 8.54
N THR A 93 10.27 0.08 9.03
CA THR A 93 10.65 0.01 10.44
C THR A 93 9.62 0.68 11.33
N PHE A 94 9.11 1.86 10.95
CA PHE A 94 8.13 2.61 11.75
C PHE A 94 6.78 1.92 11.76
N ASP A 95 6.35 1.40 10.61
CA ASP A 95 5.19 0.53 10.42
C ASP A 95 5.22 -0.65 11.41
N ALA A 96 6.26 -1.48 11.37
CA ALA A 96 6.38 -2.61 12.29
C ALA A 96 6.50 -2.23 13.79
N ILE A 97 7.03 -1.03 14.07
CA ILE A 97 7.20 -0.53 15.44
C ILE A 97 5.89 -0.03 16.03
N ASP A 98 4.95 0.49 15.25
CA ASP A 98 3.71 1.04 15.79
C ASP A 98 2.90 -0.01 16.57
N GLY A 99 2.81 -1.25 16.07
CA GLY A 99 2.08 -2.32 16.70
C GLY A 99 2.83 -2.83 17.93
N LYS A 100 4.17 -2.80 17.90
CA LYS A 100 5.01 -3.12 19.07
C LYS A 100 4.83 -2.06 20.16
N GLN A 101 4.78 -0.79 19.77
CA GLN A 101 4.51 0.31 20.68
C GLN A 101 3.10 0.18 21.26
N ALA A 102 2.09 -0.11 20.43
CA ALA A 102 0.71 -0.30 20.86
C ALA A 102 0.57 -1.39 21.93
N ARG A 103 1.30 -2.50 21.78
CA ARG A 103 1.37 -3.55 22.80
C ARG A 103 2.10 -3.08 24.07
N ARG A 104 3.21 -2.36 23.93
CA ARG A 104 3.99 -1.80 25.05
C ARG A 104 3.22 -0.77 25.87
N THR A 105 2.37 0.04 25.24
CA THR A 105 1.59 1.09 25.88
C THR A 105 0.15 0.66 26.20
N ASN A 106 -0.19 -0.62 25.95
CA ASN A 106 -1.54 -1.17 26.11
C ASN A 106 -2.62 -0.33 25.38
N SER A 107 -2.28 0.16 24.19
CA SER A 107 -3.10 1.07 23.38
C SER A 107 -3.46 0.48 22.01
N SER A 108 -3.38 -0.85 21.84
CA SER A 108 -3.89 -1.54 20.66
C SER A 108 -5.39 -1.30 20.50
N SER A 109 -5.83 -0.93 19.29
CA SER A 109 -7.22 -0.61 19.00
C SER A 109 -7.55 -0.84 17.51
N PRO A 110 -8.85 -1.03 17.17
CA PRO A 110 -9.31 -1.10 15.77
C PRO A 110 -8.96 0.16 14.97
N LEU A 111 -8.92 1.32 15.64
CA LEU A 111 -8.54 2.59 15.01
C LEU A 111 -7.08 2.57 14.56
N GLY A 112 -6.19 2.01 15.38
CA GLY A 112 -4.77 1.91 15.04
C GLY A 112 -4.57 1.08 13.78
N GLU A 113 -5.20 -0.09 13.73
CA GLU A 113 -5.16 -0.96 12.54
C GLU A 113 -5.78 -0.31 11.30
N LEU A 114 -6.92 0.37 11.43
CA LEU A 114 -7.51 1.11 10.31
C LEU A 114 -6.55 2.18 9.77
N PHE A 115 -5.88 2.89 10.67
CA PHE A 115 -4.97 3.98 10.33
C PHE A 115 -3.71 3.44 9.64
N ASP A 116 -3.14 2.37 10.18
CA ASP A 116 -1.99 1.64 9.66
C ASP A 116 -2.22 1.11 8.24
N HIS A 117 -3.19 0.21 8.07
CA HIS A 117 -3.53 -0.33 6.75
C HIS A 117 -4.01 0.75 5.77
N GLY A 118 -4.60 1.85 6.28
CA GLY A 118 -4.96 3.01 5.46
C GLY A 118 -3.72 3.72 4.86
N CYS A 119 -2.66 3.86 5.65
CA CYS A 119 -1.37 4.37 5.20
C CYS A 119 -0.72 3.41 4.18
N ASP A 120 -0.76 2.10 4.43
CA ASP A 120 -0.21 1.08 3.52
C ASP A 120 -0.87 1.06 2.14
N ALA A 121 -2.19 1.26 2.11
CA ALA A 121 -2.93 1.35 0.86
C ALA A 121 -2.43 2.51 -0.02
N LEU A 122 -2.09 3.65 0.60
CA LEU A 122 -1.51 4.82 -0.09
C LEU A 122 -0.02 4.62 -0.40
N ALA A 123 0.70 3.92 0.48
CA ALA A 123 2.12 3.60 0.32
C ALA A 123 2.41 2.88 -1.00
N CYS A 124 1.50 2.00 -1.45
CA CYS A 124 1.60 1.31 -2.73
C CYS A 124 1.90 2.26 -3.90
N ALA A 125 1.25 3.43 -3.96
CA ALA A 125 1.51 4.41 -5.03
C ALA A 125 2.83 5.16 -4.83
N LEU A 126 3.10 5.64 -3.61
CA LEU A 126 4.28 6.44 -3.29
C LEU A 126 5.59 5.65 -3.46
N VAL A 127 5.61 4.40 -3.02
CA VAL A 127 6.75 3.49 -3.17
C VAL A 127 7.04 3.24 -4.65
N ILE A 128 6.00 3.05 -5.48
CA ILE A 128 6.20 2.80 -6.90
C ILE A 128 6.64 4.04 -7.67
N MET A 129 6.27 5.26 -7.25
CA MET A 129 6.87 6.46 -7.83
C MET A 129 8.38 6.52 -7.57
N ALA A 130 8.81 6.23 -6.34
CA ALA A 130 10.24 6.17 -6.01
C ALA A 130 10.95 5.04 -6.78
N TYR A 131 10.36 3.84 -6.82
CA TYR A 131 10.91 2.70 -7.56
C TYR A 131 10.97 2.94 -9.07
N GLY A 132 9.96 3.60 -9.64
CA GLY A 132 9.94 4.00 -11.04
C GLY A 132 11.09 4.95 -11.38
N SER A 133 11.35 5.94 -10.51
CA SER A 133 12.49 6.83 -10.63
C SER A 133 13.82 6.09 -10.53
N THR A 134 13.92 5.10 -9.64
CA THR A 134 15.12 4.25 -9.51
C THR A 134 15.35 3.35 -10.73
N SER A 135 14.30 2.75 -11.26
CA SER A 135 14.39 1.78 -12.35
C SER A 135 14.31 2.42 -13.75
N MET A 136 14.09 3.74 -13.84
CA MET A 136 13.89 4.46 -15.09
C MET A 136 12.85 3.80 -16.01
N CYS A 137 11.78 3.24 -15.44
CA CYS A 137 10.82 2.44 -16.20
C CYS A 137 9.71 3.28 -16.85
N GLY A 138 9.69 4.59 -16.63
CA GLY A 138 8.74 5.52 -17.22
C GLY A 138 7.30 5.08 -16.98
N ARG A 139 6.54 4.94 -18.06
CA ARG A 139 5.13 4.51 -18.01
C ARG A 139 4.94 3.08 -17.49
N ASP A 140 5.96 2.22 -17.59
CA ASP A 140 5.87 0.85 -17.09
C ASP A 140 5.79 0.82 -15.54
N ALA A 141 6.08 1.94 -14.85
CA ALA A 141 5.80 2.11 -13.42
C ALA A 141 4.34 1.84 -13.06
N PHE A 142 3.40 2.10 -13.98
CA PHE A 142 1.99 1.76 -13.79
C PHE A 142 1.78 0.26 -13.52
N TRP A 143 2.50 -0.61 -14.24
CA TRP A 143 2.38 -2.06 -14.05
C TRP A 143 3.00 -2.53 -12.73
N PHE A 144 4.08 -1.89 -12.29
CA PHE A 144 4.61 -2.09 -10.94
C PHE A 144 3.60 -1.71 -9.86
N TRP A 145 2.84 -0.63 -10.07
CA TRP A 145 1.75 -0.23 -9.17
C TRP A 145 0.61 -1.25 -9.19
N VAL A 146 0.20 -1.74 -10.37
CA VAL A 146 -0.84 -2.77 -10.48
C VAL A 146 -0.46 -4.02 -9.68
N ILE A 147 0.76 -4.54 -9.84
CA ILE A 147 1.16 -5.77 -9.14
C ILE A 147 1.23 -5.55 -7.61
N ALA A 148 1.67 -4.38 -7.15
CA ALA A 148 1.68 -4.02 -5.73
C ALA A 148 0.25 -3.89 -5.16
N ALA A 149 -0.62 -3.16 -5.87
CA ALA A 149 -2.00 -2.93 -5.48
C ALA A 149 -2.81 -4.23 -5.44
N VAL A 150 -2.63 -5.12 -6.42
CA VAL A 150 -3.30 -6.44 -6.47
C VAL A 150 -2.84 -7.32 -5.31
N ALA A 151 -1.53 -7.35 -5.00
CA ALA A 151 -1.02 -8.11 -3.87
C ALA A 151 -1.57 -7.60 -2.53
N PHE A 152 -1.56 -6.27 -2.32
CA PHE A 152 -2.11 -5.63 -1.12
C PHE A 152 -3.62 -5.87 -0.98
N TYR A 153 -4.37 -5.68 -2.06
CA TYR A 153 -5.80 -5.96 -2.11
C TYR A 153 -6.09 -7.42 -1.74
N GLY A 154 -5.34 -8.36 -2.33
CA GLY A 154 -5.51 -9.79 -2.07
C GLY A 154 -5.29 -10.15 -0.60
N ALA A 155 -4.26 -9.61 0.05
CA ALA A 155 -4.00 -9.84 1.48
C ALA A 155 -5.11 -9.26 2.36
N THR A 156 -5.58 -8.06 2.04
CA THR A 156 -6.69 -7.41 2.76
C THR A 156 -8.01 -8.16 2.56
N TRP A 157 -8.24 -8.67 1.35
CA TRP A 157 -9.40 -9.48 1.01
C TRP A 157 -9.39 -10.81 1.75
N GLU A 158 -8.25 -11.51 1.80
CA GLU A 158 -8.10 -12.71 2.63
C GLU A 158 -8.38 -12.39 4.10
N HIS A 159 -7.76 -11.33 4.64
CA HIS A 159 -7.93 -10.91 6.02
C HIS A 159 -9.41 -10.68 6.38
N TYR A 160 -10.18 -10.04 5.49
CA TYR A 160 -11.62 -9.83 5.67
C TYR A 160 -12.38 -11.15 5.90
N PHE A 161 -12.06 -12.21 5.14
CA PHE A 161 -12.76 -13.50 5.25
C PHE A 161 -12.25 -14.37 6.40
N THR A 162 -10.93 -14.43 6.58
CA THR A 162 -10.28 -15.29 7.58
C THR A 162 -10.30 -14.70 8.98
N ASN A 163 -10.53 -13.39 9.11
CA ASN A 163 -10.36 -12.62 10.34
C ASN A 163 -8.94 -12.71 10.93
N THR A 164 -7.94 -13.06 10.13
CA THR A 164 -6.54 -13.06 10.53
C THR A 164 -5.67 -12.66 9.34
N LEU A 165 -4.85 -11.64 9.52
CA LEU A 165 -3.86 -11.24 8.50
C LEU A 165 -2.69 -12.21 8.55
N ILE A 166 -2.63 -13.15 7.61
CA ILE A 166 -1.55 -14.13 7.52
C ILE A 166 -0.62 -13.69 6.38
N LEU A 167 0.59 -13.25 6.74
CA LEU A 167 1.63 -13.00 5.77
C LEU A 167 2.42 -14.31 5.53
N PRO A 168 2.49 -14.81 4.28
CA PRO A 168 3.21 -16.03 3.96
C PRO A 168 4.74 -15.84 4.09
N VAL A 169 5.47 -16.95 3.96
CA VAL A 169 6.94 -17.01 4.10
C VAL A 169 7.67 -16.04 3.17
N ILE A 170 7.11 -15.78 1.99
CA ILE A 170 7.54 -14.71 1.09
C ILE A 170 6.31 -13.86 0.83
N ASN A 171 6.35 -12.60 1.23
CA ASN A 171 5.22 -11.70 1.07
C ASN A 171 5.64 -10.29 0.65
N GLY A 172 4.70 -9.56 0.05
CA GLY A 172 4.97 -8.22 -0.46
C GLY A 172 5.29 -7.19 0.62
N ALA A 173 4.64 -7.28 1.79
CA ALA A 173 4.76 -6.30 2.88
C ALA A 173 6.15 -6.34 3.55
N THR A 174 6.69 -7.53 3.77
CA THR A 174 8.01 -7.73 4.39
C THR A 174 9.10 -7.87 3.32
N ASP A 175 9.06 -8.95 2.55
CA ASP A 175 10.14 -9.33 1.63
C ASP A 175 10.16 -8.45 0.38
N GLY A 176 8.99 -8.10 -0.14
CA GLY A 176 8.85 -7.21 -1.30
C GLY A 176 9.38 -5.80 -1.03
N VAL A 177 8.98 -5.19 0.09
CA VAL A 177 9.51 -3.89 0.53
C VAL A 177 11.02 -3.95 0.75
N ALA A 178 11.52 -5.06 1.32
CA ALA A 178 12.95 -5.26 1.51
C ALA A 178 13.75 -5.36 0.22
N LEU A 179 13.20 -6.08 -0.76
CA LEU A 179 13.76 -6.15 -2.10
C LEU A 179 13.82 -4.76 -2.75
N ILE A 180 12.78 -3.94 -2.59
CA ILE A 180 12.72 -2.60 -3.17
C ILE A 180 13.76 -1.67 -2.53
N TYR A 181 13.85 -1.57 -1.20
CA TYR A 181 14.87 -0.70 -0.59
C TYR A 181 16.30 -1.18 -0.87
N THR A 182 16.51 -2.50 -0.98
CA THR A 182 17.82 -3.04 -1.35
C THR A 182 18.15 -2.70 -2.80
N SER A 183 17.15 -2.75 -3.70
CA SER A 183 17.27 -2.35 -5.10
C SER A 183 17.62 -0.87 -5.23
N HIS A 184 17.01 0.00 -4.41
CA HIS A 184 17.37 1.40 -4.33
C HIS A 184 18.85 1.62 -3.95
N ILE A 185 19.31 0.96 -2.87
CA ILE A 185 20.69 1.07 -2.39
C ILE A 185 21.67 0.52 -3.43
N PHE A 186 21.37 -0.62 -4.04
CA PHE A 186 22.14 -1.19 -5.15
C PHE A 186 22.25 -0.20 -6.33
N THR A 187 21.15 0.45 -6.69
CA THR A 187 21.11 1.43 -7.78
C THR A 187 21.93 2.68 -7.45
N ALA A 188 22.06 3.06 -6.19
CA ALA A 188 22.97 4.11 -5.76
C ALA A 188 24.45 3.76 -6.06
N VAL A 189 24.79 2.47 -6.25
CA VAL A 189 26.12 1.95 -6.59
C VAL A 189 26.29 1.68 -8.10
N VAL A 190 25.28 1.18 -8.81
CA VAL A 190 25.42 0.88 -10.25
C VAL A 190 24.90 1.98 -11.17
N GLY A 191 24.02 2.85 -10.65
CA GLY A 191 23.31 3.89 -11.41
C GLY A 191 22.05 3.36 -12.10
N ALA A 192 21.06 4.25 -12.28
CA ALA A 192 19.74 3.88 -12.80
C ALA A 192 19.75 3.29 -14.22
N ARG A 193 20.73 3.65 -15.07
CA ARG A 193 20.86 3.12 -16.43
C ARG A 193 21.03 1.60 -16.47
N TRP A 194 21.50 1.00 -15.38
CA TRP A 194 21.56 -0.46 -15.22
C TRP A 194 20.17 -1.12 -15.38
N TRP A 195 19.10 -0.44 -15.01
CA TRP A 195 17.74 -0.95 -15.17
C TRP A 195 17.21 -0.80 -16.61
N ALA A 196 17.54 0.30 -17.26
CA ALA A 196 17.06 0.63 -18.61
C ALA A 196 17.79 -0.16 -19.71
N GLN A 197 19.03 -0.58 -19.48
CA GLN A 197 19.76 -1.39 -20.45
C GLN A 197 19.22 -2.83 -20.53
N GLN A 198 19.56 -3.51 -21.62
CA GLN A 198 19.23 -4.91 -21.87
C GLN A 198 19.69 -5.81 -20.71
N PHE A 199 18.82 -6.74 -20.30
CA PHE A 199 19.05 -7.64 -19.17
C PHE A 199 20.38 -8.39 -19.27
N GLY A 200 20.76 -8.85 -20.47
CA GLY A 200 22.03 -9.55 -20.67
C GLY A 200 23.26 -8.71 -20.39
N LYS A 201 23.18 -7.38 -20.53
CA LYS A 201 24.27 -6.47 -20.17
C LYS A 201 24.32 -6.24 -18.66
N SER A 202 23.16 -6.21 -18.01
CA SER A 202 23.03 -6.01 -16.57
C SER A 202 23.44 -7.24 -15.76
N ILE A 203 23.08 -8.44 -16.23
CA ILE A 203 23.39 -9.71 -15.60
C ILE A 203 23.95 -10.69 -16.66
N PRO A 204 25.23 -10.55 -17.05
CA PRO A 204 25.84 -11.34 -18.13
C PRO A 204 25.78 -12.86 -17.91
N MET A 205 25.73 -13.32 -16.67
CA MET A 205 25.62 -14.75 -16.33
C MET A 205 24.35 -15.43 -16.89
N PHE A 206 23.30 -14.66 -17.14
CA PHE A 206 22.02 -15.16 -17.70
C PHE A 206 21.75 -14.68 -19.12
N SER A 207 22.75 -14.15 -19.83
CA SER A 207 22.60 -13.64 -21.21
C SER A 207 22.23 -14.74 -22.23
N TRP A 208 22.45 -16.01 -21.88
CA TRP A 208 22.09 -17.16 -22.70
C TRP A 208 20.58 -17.42 -22.79
N VAL A 209 19.75 -16.77 -21.95
CA VAL A 209 18.28 -16.90 -21.98
C VAL A 209 17.70 -15.93 -23.02
N PRO A 210 17.29 -16.38 -24.22
CA PRO A 210 17.09 -15.48 -25.37
C PRO A 210 16.01 -14.42 -25.13
N PHE A 211 14.89 -14.82 -24.51
CA PHE A 211 13.74 -13.92 -24.29
C PHE A 211 13.98 -12.90 -23.15
N LEU A 212 14.87 -13.20 -22.20
CA LEU A 212 15.23 -12.23 -21.16
C LEU A 212 16.34 -11.31 -21.64
N ASN A 213 17.31 -11.83 -22.39
CA ASN A 213 18.52 -11.12 -22.79
C ASN A 213 18.25 -9.78 -23.49
N GLU A 214 17.23 -9.73 -24.36
CA GLU A 214 16.93 -8.58 -25.21
C GLU A 214 16.00 -7.53 -24.57
N ILE A 215 15.29 -7.88 -23.51
CA ILE A 215 14.37 -6.95 -22.85
C ILE A 215 15.11 -6.04 -21.85
N PRO A 216 14.61 -4.81 -21.59
CA PRO A 216 15.14 -3.98 -20.51
C PRO A 216 15.10 -4.70 -19.17
N THR A 217 16.12 -4.47 -18.35
CA THR A 217 16.28 -5.14 -17.05
C THR A 217 15.09 -4.87 -16.12
N TYR A 218 14.53 -3.65 -16.13
CA TYR A 218 13.33 -3.34 -15.36
C TYR A 218 12.10 -4.17 -15.80
N ARG A 219 11.96 -4.50 -17.10
CA ARG A 219 10.86 -5.37 -17.57
C ARG A 219 11.05 -6.81 -17.15
N ALA A 220 12.29 -7.30 -17.21
CA ALA A 220 12.63 -8.61 -16.68
C ALA A 220 12.28 -8.70 -15.17
N ALA A 221 12.61 -7.66 -14.39
CA ALA A 221 12.23 -7.58 -12.99
C ALA A 221 10.70 -7.58 -12.80
N LEU A 222 9.95 -6.83 -13.60
CA LEU A 222 8.47 -6.83 -13.58
C LEU A 222 7.89 -8.22 -13.81
N TYR A 223 8.36 -8.94 -14.84
CA TYR A 223 7.90 -10.29 -15.14
C TYR A 223 8.26 -11.28 -14.04
N LEU A 224 9.46 -11.16 -13.47
CA LEU A 224 9.90 -12.01 -12.36
C LEU A 224 9.06 -11.78 -11.10
N MET A 225 8.85 -10.52 -10.70
CA MET A 225 8.02 -10.17 -9.55
C MET A 225 6.57 -10.60 -9.74
N THR A 226 6.04 -10.49 -10.95
CA THR A 226 4.68 -10.93 -11.27
C THR A 226 4.55 -12.45 -11.16
N SER A 227 5.47 -13.19 -11.79
CA SER A 227 5.42 -14.65 -11.87
C SER A 227 5.78 -15.37 -10.58
N LEU A 228 6.78 -14.89 -9.83
CA LEU A 228 7.26 -15.53 -8.60
C LEU A 228 6.70 -14.90 -7.32
N GLY A 229 6.23 -13.65 -7.37
CA GLY A 229 5.68 -12.94 -6.22
C GLY A 229 4.16 -12.89 -6.25
N VAL A 230 3.62 -12.10 -7.17
CA VAL A 230 2.19 -11.72 -7.14
C VAL A 230 1.26 -12.85 -7.54
N LEU A 231 1.55 -13.59 -8.62
CA LEU A 231 0.69 -14.71 -9.04
C LEU A 231 0.56 -15.79 -7.95
N PRO A 232 1.65 -16.27 -7.32
CA PRO A 232 1.53 -17.19 -6.20
C PRO A 232 0.75 -16.60 -5.02
N THR A 233 1.02 -15.34 -4.65
CA THR A 233 0.33 -14.66 -3.55
C THR A 233 -1.18 -14.61 -3.79
N VAL A 234 -1.62 -14.17 -4.97
CA VAL A 234 -3.03 -14.13 -5.35
C VAL A 234 -3.66 -15.52 -5.36
N ALA A 235 -2.94 -16.53 -5.87
CA ALA A 235 -3.43 -17.91 -5.87
C ALA A 235 -3.64 -18.44 -4.44
N PHE A 236 -2.72 -18.15 -3.51
CA PHE A 236 -2.86 -18.52 -2.11
C PHE A 236 -4.05 -17.78 -1.46
N ASN A 237 -4.18 -16.47 -1.67
CA ASN A 237 -5.29 -15.68 -1.13
C ASN A 237 -6.65 -16.24 -1.62
N ILE A 238 -6.77 -16.54 -2.92
CA ILE A 238 -7.96 -17.17 -3.50
C ILE A 238 -8.24 -18.54 -2.88
N SER A 239 -7.21 -19.38 -2.72
CA SER A 239 -7.35 -20.71 -2.10
C SER A 239 -7.84 -20.61 -0.65
N SER A 240 -7.28 -19.70 0.14
CA SER A 240 -7.68 -19.45 1.52
C SER A 240 -9.14 -19.00 1.62
N VAL A 241 -9.52 -18.00 0.82
CA VAL A 241 -10.89 -17.47 0.82
C VAL A 241 -11.89 -18.51 0.34
N LEU A 242 -11.57 -19.29 -0.70
CA LEU A 242 -12.40 -20.40 -1.18
C LEU A 242 -12.72 -21.40 -0.06
N LYS A 243 -11.72 -21.79 0.74
CA LYS A 243 -11.92 -22.71 1.88
C LYS A 243 -12.91 -22.13 2.89
N VAL A 244 -12.80 -20.84 3.21
CA VAL A 244 -13.71 -20.16 4.13
C VAL A 244 -15.13 -20.09 3.56
N ILE A 245 -15.28 -19.70 2.29
CA ILE A 245 -16.58 -19.59 1.63
C ILE A 245 -17.28 -20.95 1.55
N GLN A 246 -16.56 -22.00 1.16
CA GLN A 246 -17.09 -23.37 1.11
C GLN A 246 -17.55 -23.85 2.49
N ALA A 247 -16.75 -23.60 3.54
CA ALA A 247 -17.13 -23.92 4.91
C ALA A 247 -18.39 -23.17 5.38
N ARG A 248 -18.58 -21.92 4.92
CA ARG A 248 -19.73 -21.07 5.24
C ARG A 248 -20.93 -21.24 4.29
N LYS A 249 -20.85 -22.12 3.28
CA LYS A 249 -21.85 -22.26 2.20
C LYS A 249 -22.20 -20.93 1.51
N GLY A 250 -21.20 -20.03 1.38
CA GLY A 250 -21.35 -18.71 0.77
C GLY A 250 -21.15 -18.72 -0.75
N SER A 251 -21.28 -17.53 -1.38
CA SER A 251 -21.03 -17.34 -2.82
C SER A 251 -19.76 -16.52 -3.07
N MET A 252 -18.90 -17.01 -3.97
CA MET A 252 -17.69 -16.30 -4.41
C MET A 252 -18.02 -15.00 -5.14
N LEU A 253 -19.14 -14.94 -5.88
CA LEU A 253 -19.56 -13.73 -6.58
C LEU A 253 -19.86 -12.59 -5.61
N LEU A 254 -20.49 -12.90 -4.47
CA LEU A 254 -20.76 -11.95 -3.42
C LEU A 254 -19.47 -11.51 -2.72
N ALA A 255 -18.51 -12.43 -2.56
CA ALA A 255 -17.20 -12.15 -1.96
C ALA A 255 -16.32 -11.22 -2.81
N LEU A 256 -16.43 -11.30 -4.14
CA LEU A 256 -15.74 -10.40 -5.06
C LEU A 256 -16.39 -9.01 -5.14
N ALA A 257 -17.68 -8.89 -4.78
CA ALA A 257 -18.42 -7.63 -4.80
C ALA A 257 -18.19 -6.76 -3.55
N MET A 258 -17.36 -7.20 -2.60
CA MET A 258 -17.18 -6.53 -1.31
C MET A 258 -16.20 -5.35 -1.41
N GLY A 259 -16.67 -4.14 -1.12
CA GLY A 259 -15.85 -2.93 -1.01
C GLY A 259 -15.52 -2.55 0.45
N ARG A 260 -14.52 -1.67 0.63
CA ARG A 260 -14.06 -1.13 1.95
C ARG A 260 -13.71 -2.22 2.97
N MET A 261 -12.91 -3.18 2.55
CA MET A 261 -12.63 -4.42 3.28
C MET A 261 -12.09 -4.19 4.69
N ILE A 262 -11.21 -3.22 4.92
CA ILE A 262 -10.65 -2.95 6.27
C ILE A 262 -11.77 -2.47 7.21
N LEU A 263 -12.53 -1.43 6.84
CA LEU A 263 -13.59 -0.91 7.70
C LEU A 263 -14.75 -1.91 7.86
N ALA A 264 -15.08 -2.64 6.80
CA ALA A 264 -16.10 -3.69 6.84
C ALA A 264 -15.66 -4.85 7.74
N HIS A 265 -14.37 -5.22 7.72
CA HIS A 265 -13.79 -6.22 8.62
C HIS A 265 -13.89 -5.77 10.08
N LEU A 266 -13.45 -4.55 10.39
CA LEU A 266 -13.50 -4.01 11.75
C LEU A 266 -14.93 -3.91 12.32
N CYS A 267 -15.92 -3.69 11.45
CA CYS A 267 -17.33 -3.59 11.82
C CYS A 267 -18.11 -4.91 11.71
N ASP A 268 -17.49 -5.99 11.23
CA ASP A 268 -18.14 -7.28 10.89
C ASP A 268 -19.36 -7.12 9.94
N GLU A 269 -19.25 -6.21 8.96
CA GLU A 269 -20.32 -5.91 8.01
C GLU A 269 -20.26 -6.84 6.79
N HIS A 270 -21.09 -7.89 6.80
CA HIS A 270 -21.14 -8.93 5.77
C HIS A 270 -21.66 -8.47 4.40
N LYS A 271 -22.36 -7.34 4.31
CA LYS A 271 -22.92 -6.82 3.04
C LYS A 271 -22.06 -5.74 2.38
N GLY A 272 -20.93 -5.39 3.00
CA GLY A 272 -20.19 -4.18 2.66
C GLY A 272 -20.96 -2.92 3.08
N LEU A 273 -20.22 -1.86 3.40
CA LEU A 273 -20.83 -0.60 3.83
C LEU A 273 -21.51 0.09 2.65
N LYS A 274 -22.71 0.67 2.84
CA LYS A 274 -23.40 1.49 1.82
C LYS A 274 -22.42 2.53 1.26
N THR A 275 -22.09 2.44 -0.04
CA THR A 275 -20.98 3.20 -0.62
C THR A 275 -21.44 4.51 -1.26
N ASN A 276 -21.00 5.63 -0.70
CA ASN A 276 -20.92 6.90 -1.43
C ASN A 276 -19.63 7.02 -2.26
N MET A 277 -18.86 5.93 -2.49
CA MET A 277 -17.63 5.99 -3.29
C MET A 277 -17.87 6.01 -4.80
N CYS A 278 -19.05 5.58 -5.27
CA CYS A 278 -19.48 5.89 -6.64
C CYS A 278 -19.49 7.40 -6.92
N MET A 279 -19.47 8.24 -5.88
CA MET A 279 -19.31 9.68 -6.03
C MET A 279 -17.97 10.07 -6.66
N SER A 280 -16.89 9.28 -6.52
CA SER A 280 -15.64 9.56 -7.25
C SER A 280 -15.81 9.42 -8.77
N LEU A 281 -16.76 8.59 -9.20
CA LEU A 281 -17.11 8.43 -10.62
C LEU A 281 -17.93 9.61 -11.16
N LEU A 282 -18.39 10.55 -10.32
CA LEU A 282 -19.11 11.75 -10.80
C LEU A 282 -18.25 12.65 -11.68
N TYR A 283 -16.92 12.56 -11.55
CA TYR A 283 -15.99 13.29 -12.41
C TYR A 283 -15.76 12.58 -13.77
N LEU A 284 -16.08 11.28 -13.86
CA LEU A 284 -15.84 10.47 -15.05
C LEU A 284 -16.60 10.97 -16.29
N PRO A 285 -17.87 11.40 -16.22
CA PRO A 285 -18.57 12.00 -17.36
C PRO A 285 -17.85 13.22 -17.95
N LEU A 286 -17.26 14.08 -17.11
CA LEU A 286 -16.49 15.25 -17.58
C LEU A 286 -15.22 14.80 -18.32
N ALA A 287 -14.48 13.83 -17.78
CA ALA A 287 -13.29 13.30 -18.43
C ALA A 287 -13.61 12.62 -19.77
N ILE A 288 -14.70 11.84 -19.83
CA ILE A 288 -15.17 11.20 -21.07
C ILE A 288 -15.60 12.27 -22.08
N ALA A 289 -16.38 13.27 -21.66
CA ALA A 289 -16.80 14.35 -22.53
C ALA A 289 -15.59 15.11 -23.11
N ASN A 290 -14.59 15.43 -22.29
CA ASN A 290 -13.37 16.11 -22.73
C ASN A 290 -12.60 15.31 -23.78
N ALA A 291 -12.43 14.00 -23.55
CA ALA A 291 -11.76 13.10 -24.48
C ALA A 291 -12.55 12.92 -25.79
N LEU A 292 -13.88 12.87 -25.72
CA LEU A 292 -14.75 12.80 -26.91
C LEU A 292 -14.69 14.10 -27.72
N THR A 293 -14.71 15.26 -27.07
CA THR A 293 -14.56 16.55 -27.76
C THR A 293 -13.21 16.64 -28.47
N ALA A 294 -12.12 16.20 -27.82
CA ALA A 294 -10.81 16.14 -28.48
C ALA A 294 -10.84 15.26 -29.73
N ARG A 295 -11.53 14.11 -29.68
CA ARG A 295 -11.67 13.25 -30.87
C ARG A 295 -12.50 13.88 -31.99
N LEU A 296 -13.48 14.70 -31.66
CA LEU A 296 -14.36 15.35 -32.63
C LEU A 296 -13.78 16.67 -33.19
N ASN A 297 -12.79 17.25 -32.51
CA ASN A 297 -12.24 18.58 -32.81
C ASN A 297 -10.74 18.52 -33.12
N ASP A 298 -10.33 17.60 -33.99
CA ASP A 298 -8.94 17.43 -34.47
C ASP A 298 -7.86 17.39 -33.36
N GLY A 299 -8.20 16.81 -32.21
CA GLY A 299 -7.29 16.65 -31.08
C GLY A 299 -7.31 17.80 -30.07
N VAL A 300 -8.15 18.83 -30.26
CA VAL A 300 -8.28 19.96 -29.32
C VAL A 300 -9.38 19.66 -28.29
N PRO A 301 -9.04 19.38 -27.02
CA PRO A 301 -10.02 19.13 -25.97
C PRO A 301 -10.78 20.41 -25.58
N LEU A 302 -11.94 20.25 -24.91
CA LEU A 302 -12.74 21.38 -24.42
C LEU A 302 -12.03 22.13 -23.28
N VAL A 303 -11.34 21.38 -22.41
CA VAL A 303 -10.52 21.84 -21.30
C VAL A 303 -9.17 21.16 -21.43
N ASP A 304 -8.09 21.86 -21.10
CA ASP A 304 -6.76 21.26 -21.04
C ASP A 304 -6.75 20.03 -20.10
N ASP A 305 -6.21 18.92 -20.58
CA ASP A 305 -6.19 17.62 -19.88
C ASP A 305 -5.51 17.71 -18.51
N PHE A 306 -4.55 18.61 -18.33
CA PHE A 306 -3.92 18.86 -17.03
C PHE A 306 -4.95 19.33 -16.00
N TRP A 307 -5.82 20.28 -16.34
CA TRP A 307 -6.82 20.81 -15.42
C TRP A 307 -7.91 19.80 -15.12
N VAL A 308 -8.29 18.98 -16.11
CA VAL A 308 -9.24 17.87 -15.91
C VAL A 308 -8.64 16.83 -14.95
N LEU A 309 -7.39 16.43 -15.16
CA LEU A 309 -6.71 15.48 -14.28
C LEU A 309 -6.52 16.05 -12.87
N LEU A 310 -6.07 17.30 -12.74
CA LEU A 310 -5.89 17.96 -11.46
C LEU A 310 -7.21 18.06 -10.70
N GLY A 311 -8.29 18.46 -11.38
CA GLY A 311 -9.62 18.52 -10.79
C GLY A 311 -10.11 17.15 -10.30
N TYR A 312 -9.89 16.09 -11.08
CA TYR A 312 -10.19 14.72 -10.67
C TYR A 312 -9.42 14.30 -9.41
N CYS A 313 -8.12 14.58 -9.38
CA CYS A 313 -7.25 14.27 -8.25
C CYS A 313 -7.70 15.03 -7.00
N VAL A 314 -7.93 16.34 -7.08
CA VAL A 314 -8.38 17.18 -5.96
C VAL A 314 -9.74 16.71 -5.44
N PHE A 315 -10.70 16.43 -6.33
CA PHE A 315 -12.02 15.93 -5.94
C PHE A 315 -11.94 14.58 -5.24
N THR A 316 -11.21 13.63 -5.81
CA THR A 316 -11.04 12.28 -5.26
C THR A 316 -10.31 12.31 -3.91
N ALA A 317 -9.24 13.10 -3.80
CA ALA A 317 -8.49 13.28 -2.56
C ALA A 317 -9.37 13.91 -1.47
N SER A 318 -10.18 14.91 -1.82
CA SER A 318 -11.11 15.57 -0.89
C SER A 318 -12.17 14.61 -0.38
N LEU A 319 -12.79 13.81 -1.27
CA LEU A 319 -13.75 12.79 -0.89
C LEU A 319 -13.14 11.73 0.04
N TYR A 320 -11.94 11.25 -0.29
CA TYR A 320 -11.24 10.26 0.53
C TYR A 320 -10.86 10.82 1.90
N LEU A 321 -10.33 12.05 1.96
CA LEU A 321 -9.96 12.72 3.20
C LEU A 321 -11.17 12.95 4.09
N HIS A 322 -12.28 13.40 3.53
CA HIS A 322 -13.54 13.56 4.25
C HIS A 322 -14.02 12.22 4.83
N PHE A 323 -13.96 11.15 4.04
CA PHE A 323 -14.29 9.80 4.50
C PHE A 323 -13.39 9.36 5.65
N ALA A 324 -12.06 9.48 5.49
CA ALA A 324 -11.08 9.07 6.49
C ALA A 324 -11.29 9.82 7.82
N ILE A 325 -11.42 11.15 7.78
CA ILE A 325 -11.65 11.99 8.97
C ILE A 325 -12.96 11.60 9.66
N SER A 326 -14.04 11.41 8.89
CA SER A 326 -15.34 11.06 9.45
C SER A 326 -15.31 9.70 10.14
N VAL A 327 -14.70 8.69 9.52
CA VAL A 327 -14.56 7.35 10.13
C VAL A 327 -13.69 7.38 11.38
N ILE A 328 -12.55 8.09 11.35
CA ILE A 328 -11.70 8.26 12.54
C ILE A 328 -12.50 8.91 13.67
N HIS A 329 -13.30 9.95 13.36
CA HIS A 329 -14.13 10.63 14.35
C HIS A 329 -15.23 9.72 14.93
N GLU A 330 -15.89 8.93 14.08
CA GLU A 330 -16.90 7.97 14.53
C GLU A 330 -16.30 6.87 15.42
N ILE A 331 -15.14 6.30 15.06
CA ILE A 331 -14.47 5.27 15.87
C ILE A 331 -13.97 5.84 17.21
N THR A 332 -13.31 7.01 17.19
CA THR A 332 -12.84 7.67 18.41
C THR A 332 -13.99 7.97 19.37
N THR A 333 -15.13 8.45 18.85
CA THR A 333 -16.35 8.69 19.63
C THR A 333 -16.95 7.39 20.18
N ALA A 334 -17.05 6.34 19.34
CA ALA A 334 -17.63 5.05 19.72
C ALA A 334 -16.86 4.32 20.82
N LEU A 335 -15.53 4.47 20.81
CA LEU A 335 -14.60 3.80 21.72
C LEU A 335 -14.13 4.68 22.89
N GLY A 336 -14.38 5.99 22.85
CA GLY A 336 -13.89 6.93 23.86
C GLY A 336 -12.35 7.07 23.87
N ILE A 337 -11.72 6.96 22.70
CA ILE A 337 -10.27 7.05 22.52
C ILE A 337 -9.89 8.25 21.64
N TYR A 338 -8.62 8.59 21.58
CA TYR A 338 -8.09 9.65 20.71
C TYR A 338 -7.13 9.05 19.69
N CYS A 339 -7.12 9.58 18.46
CA CYS A 339 -6.25 9.08 17.39
C CYS A 339 -4.76 9.25 17.70
N PHE A 340 -4.37 10.40 18.27
CA PHE A 340 -2.97 10.76 18.56
C PHE A 340 -2.70 11.00 20.04
N ARG A 341 -3.31 10.20 20.93
CA ARG A 341 -3.01 10.26 22.37
C ARG A 341 -3.06 8.87 22.97
N VAL A 342 -2.07 8.55 23.81
CA VAL A 342 -2.08 7.34 24.63
C VAL A 342 -2.94 7.61 25.87
N THR A 343 -4.12 7.01 25.94
CA THR A 343 -4.89 6.94 27.19
C THR A 343 -4.35 5.80 28.04
N ARG A 344 -3.70 6.13 29.17
CA ARG A 344 -3.36 5.10 30.16
C ARG A 344 -4.69 4.57 30.72
N LYS A 345 -4.93 3.27 30.61
CA LYS A 345 -5.95 2.61 31.42
C LYS A 345 -5.48 2.72 32.87
N GLU A 346 -6.27 3.37 33.73
CA GLU A 346 -6.04 3.29 35.16
C GLU A 346 -6.07 1.81 35.56
N ALA A 347 -5.04 1.40 36.32
CA ALA A 347 -4.75 0.01 36.65
C ALA A 347 -5.76 -0.59 37.62
#